data_AF-A0A930DCX9-F1
#
_entry.id   AF-A0A930DCX9-F1
#
_cell.length_a   1.000
_cell.length_b   1.000
_cell.length_c   1.000
_cell.angle_alpha   90.00
_cell.angle_beta   90.00
_cell.angle_gamma   90.00
#
_symmetry.space_group_name_H-M   'P 1'
#
loop_
_entity.id
_entity.type
_entity.pdbx_description
1 polymer ?
#
loop_
_entity_poly.entity_id
_entity_poly.type
_entity_poly.pdbx_seq_one_letter_code
_entity_poly.pdbx_strand_id
1 'polypeptide(L)'
;MKRVMIDMASTKKMISWNVNGLRAAVTKGFLDFFRDIDADIFCIQESKLSEGQIELDLPGYYDYWNYAQKKGYSGVAVFTKDKPLNVTYGIGIEEHDNEGRVITAEYEDFYLITCKEHSSK
;
A
#
# COMPACT_ATOMS: atom_id res chain seq x y z
N MET A 1 28.10 -20.50 29.26
CA MET A 1 27.60 -20.92 27.94
C MET A 1 26.80 -19.75 27.37
N LYS A 2 27.35 -18.97 26.41
CA LYS A 2 26.60 -17.89 25.75
C LYS A 2 25.82 -18.51 24.59
N ARG A 3 24.49 -18.51 24.65
CA ARG A 3 23.67 -18.81 23.48
C ARG A 3 23.95 -17.73 22.45
N VAL A 4 24.58 -18.10 21.35
CA VAL A 4 24.56 -17.29 20.12
C VAL A 4 23.16 -17.49 19.56
N MET A 5 22.30 -16.48 19.67
CA MET A 5 21.07 -16.47 18.87
C MET A 5 21.50 -16.19 17.44
N ILE A 6 21.42 -17.21 16.60
CA ILE A 6 21.48 -17.02 15.16
C ILE A 6 20.17 -16.32 14.83
N ASP A 7 20.26 -15.08 14.35
CA ASP A 7 19.11 -14.36 13.83
C ASP A 7 18.61 -15.14 12.60
N MET A 8 17.52 -15.88 12.76
CA MET A 8 16.86 -16.54 11.65
C MET A 8 16.20 -15.43 10.86
N ALA A 9 16.60 -15.23 9.60
CA ALA A 9 16.00 -14.23 8.73
C ALA A 9 14.47 -14.34 8.79
N SER A 10 13.82 -13.33 9.37
CA SER A 10 12.37 -13.29 9.50
C SER A 10 11.74 -13.18 8.11
N THR A 11 10.85 -14.11 7.78
CA THR A 11 10.09 -14.07 6.53
C THR A 11 9.19 -12.85 6.52
N LYS A 12 9.45 -11.86 5.64
CA LYS A 12 8.55 -10.72 5.44
C LYS A 12 7.25 -11.17 4.76
N LYS A 13 6.10 -10.81 5.33
CA LYS A 13 4.77 -11.06 4.76
C LYS A 13 4.28 -9.82 4.02
N MET A 14 4.06 -9.96 2.71
CA MET A 14 3.60 -8.88 1.84
C MET A 14 2.25 -9.26 1.21
N ILE A 15 1.27 -8.36 1.29
CA ILE A 15 -0.05 -8.51 0.67
C ILE A 15 -0.22 -7.47 -0.43
N SER A 16 -0.84 -7.87 -1.54
CA SER A 16 -1.31 -6.96 -2.58
C SER A 16 -2.77 -7.26 -2.88
N TRP A 17 -3.64 -6.27 -2.73
CA TRP A 17 -5.08 -6.43 -2.93
C TRP A 17 -5.69 -5.27 -3.70
N ASN A 18 -6.24 -5.58 -4.87
CA ASN A 18 -7.18 -4.72 -5.57
C ASN A 18 -8.55 -4.79 -4.87
N VAL A 19 -8.91 -3.72 -4.16
CA VAL A 19 -10.14 -3.66 -3.34
C VAL A 19 -11.37 -3.15 -4.10
N ASN A 20 -11.19 -2.65 -5.33
CA ASN A 20 -12.26 -2.11 -6.18
C ASN A 20 -13.18 -1.06 -5.46
N GLY A 21 -12.63 -0.34 -4.50
CA GLY A 21 -13.30 0.66 -3.66
C GLY A 21 -13.14 0.39 -2.15
N LEU A 22 -12.25 1.14 -1.50
CA LEU A 22 -11.84 0.87 -0.12
C LEU A 22 -12.97 1.10 0.90
N ARG A 23 -13.81 2.13 0.75
CA ARG A 23 -14.96 2.33 1.67
C ARG A 23 -15.89 1.11 1.70
N ALA A 24 -16.15 0.53 0.54
CA ALA A 24 -17.00 -0.66 0.43
C ALA A 24 -16.31 -1.92 0.96
N ALA A 25 -14.98 -2.00 0.86
CA ALA A 25 -14.21 -3.08 1.47
C ALA A 25 -14.23 -2.97 3.01
N VAL A 26 -14.09 -1.76 3.57
CA VAL A 26 -14.17 -1.50 5.02
C VAL A 26 -15.51 -1.94 5.60
N THR A 27 -16.63 -1.65 4.94
CA THR A 27 -17.94 -2.12 5.41
C THR A 27 -18.12 -3.65 5.32
N LYS A 28 -17.21 -4.35 4.63
CA LYS A 28 -17.22 -5.80 4.42
C LYS A 28 -16.10 -6.52 5.19
N GLY A 29 -15.55 -5.91 6.23
CA GLY A 29 -14.56 -6.55 7.10
C GLY A 29 -13.11 -6.43 6.65
N PHE A 30 -12.78 -5.45 5.79
CA PHE A 30 -11.38 -5.19 5.40
C PHE A 30 -10.47 -4.97 6.62
N LEU A 31 -10.92 -4.21 7.63
CA LEU A 31 -10.10 -3.90 8.81
C LEU A 31 -9.83 -5.14 9.67
N ASP A 32 -10.80 -6.03 9.78
CA ASP A 32 -10.63 -7.29 10.51
C ASP A 32 -9.61 -8.16 9.78
N PHE A 33 -9.77 -8.33 8.46
CA PHE A 33 -8.80 -9.05 7.62
C PHE A 33 -7.38 -8.45 7.70
N PHE A 34 -7.27 -7.12 7.63
CA PHE A 34 -5.99 -6.41 7.69
C PHE A 34 -5.26 -6.69 9.02
N ARG A 35 -5.99 -6.70 10.14
CA ARG A 35 -5.43 -6.97 11.47
C ARG A 35 -5.07 -8.44 11.64
N ASP A 36 -5.95 -9.34 11.20
CA ASP A 36 -5.75 -10.79 11.34
C ASP A 36 -4.56 -11.30 10.51
N ILE A 37 -4.37 -10.76 9.30
CA ILE A 37 -3.24 -11.18 8.44
C ILE A 37 -1.91 -10.66 8.96
N ASP A 38 -1.91 -9.53 9.68
CA ASP A 38 -0.75 -8.88 10.30
C ASP A 38 0.48 -8.84 9.37
N ALA A 39 0.30 -8.29 8.17
CA ALA A 39 1.34 -8.23 7.14
C ALA A 39 2.39 -7.17 7.46
N ASP A 40 3.64 -7.38 7.07
CA ASP A 40 4.68 -6.35 7.22
C ASP A 40 4.45 -5.20 6.22
N ILE A 41 3.93 -5.53 5.03
CA ILE A 41 3.60 -4.60 3.95
C ILE A 41 2.25 -4.99 3.35
N PHE A 42 1.36 -4.03 3.19
CA PHE A 42 0.04 -4.19 2.60
C PHE A 42 -0.19 -3.16 1.49
N CYS A 43 -0.28 -3.62 0.26
CA CYS A 43 -0.53 -2.81 -0.92
C CYS A 43 -2.02 -2.86 -1.29
N ILE A 44 -2.62 -1.70 -1.50
CA ILE A 44 -3.99 -1.57 -2.01
C ILE A 44 -3.95 -0.98 -3.42
N GLN A 45 -4.74 -1.58 -4.31
CA GLN A 45 -5.10 -0.99 -5.60
C GLN A 45 -6.58 -0.72 -5.68
N GLU A 46 -6.96 0.19 -6.57
CA GLU A 46 -8.34 0.60 -6.77
C GLU A 46 -9.04 1.13 -5.50
N SER A 47 -8.37 1.98 -4.72
CA SER A 47 -8.97 2.60 -3.52
C SER A 47 -10.28 3.36 -3.77
N LYS A 48 -10.45 4.01 -4.93
CA LYS A 48 -11.54 4.91 -5.34
C LYS A 48 -11.81 6.01 -4.31
N LEU A 49 -10.73 6.54 -3.75
CA LEU A 49 -10.73 7.60 -2.75
C LEU A 49 -10.05 8.86 -3.29
N SER A 50 -10.50 9.99 -2.77
CA SER A 50 -9.75 11.24 -2.70
C SER A 50 -9.25 11.44 -1.27
N GLU A 51 -8.25 12.31 -1.09
CA GLU A 51 -7.71 12.66 0.22
C GLU A 51 -8.83 13.13 1.19
N GLY A 52 -8.71 12.73 2.46
CA GLY A 52 -9.67 13.08 3.53
C GLY A 52 -11.00 12.33 3.48
N GLN A 53 -11.25 11.46 2.50
CA GLN A 53 -12.52 10.70 2.41
C GLN A 53 -12.58 9.48 3.33
N ILE A 54 -11.45 9.08 3.92
CA ILE A 54 -11.39 8.02 4.92
C ILE A 54 -10.22 8.31 5.84
N GLU A 55 -10.37 7.88 7.09
CA GLU A 55 -9.29 7.78 8.06
C GLU A 55 -9.31 6.35 8.58
N LEU A 56 -8.16 5.67 8.54
CA LEU A 56 -8.02 4.29 9.01
C LEU A 56 -7.12 4.29 10.23
N ASP A 57 -7.65 3.85 11.37
CA ASP A 57 -6.87 3.67 12.59
C ASP A 57 -6.07 2.35 12.51
N LEU A 58 -4.85 2.46 12.00
CA LEU A 58 -3.90 1.36 11.77
C LEU A 58 -2.59 1.62 12.54
N PRO A 59 -2.62 1.56 13.89
CA PRO A 59 -1.46 1.86 14.71
C PRO A 59 -0.30 0.91 14.38
N GLY A 60 0.91 1.48 14.31
CA GLY A 60 2.13 0.73 13.97
C GLY A 60 2.41 0.58 12.48
N TYR A 61 1.56 1.13 11.61
CA TYR A 61 1.82 1.22 10.18
C TYR A 61 2.08 2.68 9.77
N TYR A 62 3.03 2.87 8.87
CA TYR A 62 3.14 4.05 8.03
C TYR A 62 2.27 3.84 6.80
N ASP A 63 1.52 4.86 6.40
CA ASP A 63 0.67 4.82 5.22
C ASP A 63 1.10 5.84 4.17
N TYR A 64 1.05 5.42 2.91
CA TYR A 64 1.40 6.22 1.76
C TYR A 64 0.31 6.09 0.72
N TRP A 65 -0.15 7.23 0.19
CA TRP A 65 -1.28 7.30 -0.73
C TRP A 65 -0.88 8.02 -2.01
N ASN A 66 -1.26 7.44 -3.15
CA ASN A 66 -1.22 8.13 -4.42
C ASN A 66 -2.64 8.23 -4.97
N TYR A 67 -3.30 9.35 -4.68
CA TYR A 67 -4.67 9.61 -5.11
C TYR A 67 -4.71 9.98 -6.59
N ALA A 68 -5.72 9.48 -7.32
CA ALA A 68 -5.96 9.95 -8.68
C ALA A 68 -6.54 11.37 -8.64
N GLN A 69 -6.02 12.27 -9.48
CA GLN A 69 -6.53 13.65 -9.57
C GLN A 69 -7.86 13.72 -10.31
N LYS A 70 -8.04 12.85 -11.32
CA LYS A 70 -9.24 12.83 -12.15
C LYS A 70 -10.39 12.12 -11.44
N LYS A 71 -11.54 12.80 -11.35
CA LYS A 71 -12.76 12.22 -10.78
C LYS A 71 -13.17 10.94 -11.52
N GLY A 72 -13.50 9.90 -10.76
CA GLY A 72 -13.87 8.58 -11.30
C GLY A 72 -12.69 7.63 -11.53
N TYR A 73 -11.45 8.12 -11.38
CA TYR A 73 -10.27 7.28 -11.32
C TYR A 73 -9.98 6.90 -9.87
N SER A 74 -9.09 5.93 -9.71
CA SER A 74 -8.74 5.38 -8.41
C SER A 74 -7.26 5.54 -8.13
N GLY A 75 -6.88 5.71 -6.86
CA GLY A 75 -5.48 5.65 -6.44
C GLY A 75 -5.01 4.26 -6.03
N VAL A 76 -3.77 4.21 -5.53
CA VAL A 76 -3.12 3.09 -4.83
C VAL A 76 -2.66 3.55 -3.43
N ALA A 77 -2.42 2.59 -2.53
CA ALA A 77 -1.86 2.85 -1.22
C ALA A 77 -0.90 1.75 -0.77
N VAL A 78 0.01 2.09 0.15
CA VAL A 78 0.90 1.17 0.85
C VAL A 78 0.78 1.42 2.35
N PHE A 79 0.57 0.35 3.12
CA PHE A 79 0.72 0.35 4.56
C PHE A 79 1.95 -0.51 4.89
N THR A 80 2.87 -0.01 5.71
CA THR A 80 4.09 -0.74 6.06
C THR A 80 4.46 -0.53 7.52
N LYS A 81 4.90 -1.59 8.21
CA LYS A 81 5.40 -1.49 9.59
C LYS A 81 6.76 -0.81 9.65
N ASP A 82 7.61 -1.10 8.67
CA ASP A 82 8.94 -0.51 8.55
C ASP A 82 8.87 0.74 7.68
N LYS A 83 9.48 1.85 8.13
CA LYS A 83 9.53 3.09 7.37
C LYS A 83 10.48 2.93 6.17
N PRO A 84 10.03 3.18 4.93
CA PRO A 84 10.92 3.22 3.76
C PRO A 84 11.98 4.32 3.89
N LEU A 85 13.14 4.11 3.26
CA LEU A 85 14.20 5.11 3.10
C LEU A 85 13.71 6.30 2.27
N ASN A 86 12.92 6.01 1.22
CA ASN A 86 12.35 6.99 0.33
C ASN A 86 11.03 6.47 -0.27
N VAL A 87 10.12 7.38 -0.63
CA VAL A 87 8.87 7.07 -1.30
C VAL A 87 8.67 8.02 -2.47
N THR A 88 8.46 7.45 -3.65
CA THR A 88 8.16 8.21 -4.88
C THR A 88 6.80 7.84 -5.45
N TYR A 89 6.20 8.79 -6.16
CA TYR A 89 4.86 8.70 -6.71
C TYR A 89 4.94 8.84 -8.23
N GLY A 90 4.34 7.90 -8.95
CA GLY A 90 4.40 7.88 -10.41
C GLY A 90 5.68 7.27 -10.97
N ILE A 91 5.85 7.41 -12.29
CA ILE A 91 6.95 6.86 -13.08
C ILE A 91 7.61 7.90 -13.98
N GLY A 92 7.28 9.20 -13.81
CA GLY A 92 7.84 10.28 -14.61
C GLY A 92 7.19 10.42 -15.99
N ILE A 93 5.97 9.88 -16.15
CA ILE A 93 5.17 9.98 -17.38
C ILE A 93 3.87 10.68 -17.01
N GLU A 94 3.74 11.95 -17.42
CA GLU A 94 2.67 12.85 -17.02
C GLU A 94 1.26 12.26 -17.20
N GLU A 95 1.02 11.56 -18.31
CA GLU A 95 -0.26 10.90 -18.59
C GLU A 95 -0.63 9.85 -17.52
N HIS A 96 0.35 9.12 -17.00
CA HIS A 96 0.13 8.05 -16.02
C HIS A 96 0.16 8.55 -14.57
N ASP A 97 0.95 9.59 -14.31
CA ASP A 97 1.20 10.09 -12.95
C ASP A 97 -0.04 10.78 -12.36
N ASN A 98 -0.87 11.41 -13.19
CA ASN A 98 -2.11 12.06 -12.76
C ASN A 98 -3.22 11.06 -12.34
N GLU A 99 -3.04 9.77 -12.63
CA GLU A 99 -4.05 8.74 -12.38
C GLU A 99 -3.80 7.93 -11.10
N GLY A 100 -2.83 8.35 -10.27
CA GLY A 100 -2.53 7.75 -8.97
C GLY A 100 -2.12 6.28 -9.08
N ARG A 101 -1.30 5.95 -10.08
CA ARG A 101 -1.08 4.56 -10.50
C ARG A 101 -0.01 3.81 -9.73
N VAL A 102 1.02 4.51 -9.25
CA VAL A 102 2.24 3.86 -8.75
C VAL A 102 2.72 4.53 -7.48
N ILE A 103 3.10 3.72 -6.50
CA ILE A 103 3.99 4.12 -5.40
C ILE A 103 5.20 3.20 -5.46
N THR A 104 6.40 3.79 -5.37
CA THR A 104 7.64 3.05 -5.14
C THR A 104 8.16 3.39 -3.76
N ALA A 105 8.36 2.37 -2.93
CA ALA A 105 8.97 2.48 -1.60
C ALA A 105 10.34 1.79 -1.61
N GLU A 106 11.38 2.54 -1.24
CA GLU A 106 12.77 2.11 -1.20
C GLU A 106 13.14 1.60 0.20
N TYR A 107 13.73 0.42 0.28
CA TYR A 107 14.30 -0.18 1.49
C TYR A 107 15.77 -0.51 1.23
N GLU A 108 16.54 -0.82 2.29
CA GLU A 108 17.97 -1.10 2.19
C GLU A 108 18.30 -2.24 1.21
N ASP A 109 17.46 -3.29 1.18
CA ASP A 109 17.71 -4.50 0.39
C ASP A 109 16.83 -4.62 -0.87
N PHE A 110 15.76 -3.81 -0.99
CA PHE A 110 14.80 -3.96 -2.09
C PHE A 110 13.96 -2.70 -2.34
N TYR A 111 13.36 -2.64 -3.52
CA TYR A 111 12.28 -1.70 -3.84
C TYR A 111 10.94 -2.44 -3.86
N LEU A 112 9.95 -1.87 -3.18
CA LEU A 112 8.55 -2.29 -3.28
C LEU A 112 7.84 -1.35 -4.26
N ILE A 113 7.17 -1.92 -5.26
CA ILE A 113 6.34 -1.17 -6.20
C ILE A 113 4.90 -1.69 -6.09
N THR A 114 3.97 -0.82 -5.69
CA THR A 114 2.54 -1.09 -5.88
C THR A 114 2.08 -0.32 -7.11
N CYS A 115 1.42 -1.02 -8.02
CA CYS A 115 0.91 -0.43 -9.24
C CYS A 115 -0.48 -0.98 -9.57
N LYS A 116 -1.23 -0.22 -10.36
CA LYS A 116 -2.47 -0.70 -11.00
C LYS A 116 -2.40 -0.49 -12.51
N GLU A 117 -2.88 -1.49 -13.24
CA GLU A 117 -3.07 -1.39 -14.68
C GLU A 117 -4.37 -0.66 -15.03
N HIS A 118 -4.53 -0.32 -16.31
CA HIS A 118 -5.79 0.23 -16.80
C HIS A 118 -6.80 -0.91 -16.91
N SER A 119 -7.88 -0.87 -16.13
CA SER A 119 -9.04 -1.72 -16.40
C SER A 119 -9.82 -1.08 -17.55
N SER A 120 -9.69 -1.62 -18.75
CA SER A 120 -10.63 -1.34 -19.83
C SER A 120 -12.01 -1.83 -19.37
N LYS A 121 -12.95 -0.89 -19.22
CA LYS A 121 -14.36 -1.21 -19.06
C LYS A 121 -14.93 -1.79 -20.34
#